data_AF-A0A1V5IAN8-F1
#
_entry.id   AF-A0A1V5IAN8-F1
#
_cell.length_a   1.000
_cell.length_b   1.000
_cell.length_c   1.000
_cell.angle_alpha   90.00
_cell.angle_beta   90.00
_cell.angle_gamma   90.00
#
_symmetry.space_group_name_H-M   'P 1'
#
loop_
_entity.id
_entity.type
_entity.pdbx_description
1 polymer ?
#
loop_
_entity_poly.entity_id
_entity_poly.type
_entity_poly.pdbx_seq_one_letter_code
_entity_poly.pdbx_strand_id
1 'polypeptide(L)'
;MRWIVVVSLLFAAHINLTALVPAAAGQASPPWWVGGRLLWPFGLDTHTLLPAGGVLGTLTPLLGIASATLFLLAAGAVLHWVVPAQWLAALVLSGAAASVALQVVWFSPWAVLPLLLDGLLVWGLFGSRVVPVGVHG
;
A
#
# COMPACT_ATOMS: atom_id res chain seq x y z
N MET A 1 -2.26 -0.05 20.06
CA MET A 1 -1.36 -0.60 19.01
C MET A 1 -2.11 -1.36 17.93
N ARG A 2 -2.90 -2.41 18.26
CA ARG A 2 -3.60 -3.23 17.24
C ARG A 2 -4.43 -2.44 16.22
N TRP A 3 -5.23 -1.48 16.69
CA TRP A 3 -6.05 -0.63 15.82
C TRP A 3 -5.25 0.27 14.89
N ILE A 4 -4.08 0.75 15.32
CA ILE A 4 -3.20 1.57 14.47
C ILE A 4 -2.73 0.72 13.28
N VAL A 5 -2.30 -0.51 13.52
CA VAL A 5 -1.88 -1.44 12.45
C VAL A 5 -3.03 -1.73 11.49
N VAL A 6 -4.22 -2.01 12.01
CA VAL A 6 -5.43 -2.24 11.17
C VAL A 6 -5.73 -1.01 10.32
N VAL A 7 -5.77 0.18 10.91
CA VAL A 7 -6.05 1.42 10.17
C VAL A 7 -4.96 1.66 9.11
N SER A 8 -3.69 1.45 9.42
CA SER A 8 -2.60 1.56 8.44
C SER A 8 -2.74 0.57 7.29
N LEU A 9 -3.14 -0.69 7.56
CA LEU A 9 -3.38 -1.70 6.51
C LEU A 9 -4.58 -1.34 5.63
N LEU A 10 -5.68 -0.88 6.22
CA LEU A 10 -6.86 -0.44 5.48
C LEU A 10 -6.54 0.79 4.62
N PHE A 11 -5.76 1.72 5.17
CA PHE A 11 -5.31 2.91 4.46
C PHE A 11 -4.37 2.56 3.30
N ALA A 12 -3.47 1.59 3.48
CA ALA A 12 -2.60 1.09 2.42
C ALA A 12 -3.39 0.44 1.29
N ALA A 13 -4.41 -0.36 1.65
CA ALA A 13 -5.32 -0.95 0.70
C ALA A 13 -6.09 0.13 -0.09
N HIS A 14 -6.62 1.14 0.60
CA HIS A 14 -7.33 2.25 -0.02
C HIS A 14 -6.46 2.99 -1.05
N ILE A 15 -5.25 3.39 -0.66
CA ILE A 15 -4.33 4.11 -1.56
C ILE A 15 -4.02 3.27 -2.79
N ASN A 16 -3.69 1.99 -2.64
CA ASN A 16 -3.38 1.12 -3.77
C ASN A 16 -4.58 0.89 -4.72
N LEU A 17 -5.82 0.89 -4.20
CA LEU A 17 -7.02 0.79 -5.03
C LEU A 17 -7.29 2.06 -5.85
N THR A 18 -6.77 3.23 -5.46
CA THR A 18 -6.91 4.44 -6.28
C THR A 18 -6.24 4.31 -7.65
N ALA A 19 -5.33 3.36 -7.83
CA ALA A 19 -4.74 3.02 -9.13
C ALA A 19 -5.76 2.51 -10.16
N LEU A 20 -6.91 2.00 -9.70
CA LEU A 20 -8.00 1.56 -10.59
C LEU A 20 -8.69 2.71 -11.29
N VAL A 21 -8.63 3.91 -10.71
CA VAL A 21 -9.26 5.11 -11.25
C VAL A 21 -8.25 6.25 -11.19
N PRO A 22 -7.24 6.30 -12.07
CA PRO A 22 -6.25 7.37 -12.05
C PRO A 22 -6.92 8.75 -12.24
N ALA A 23 -6.41 9.78 -11.56
CA ALA A 23 -6.90 11.14 -11.71
C ALA A 23 -6.68 11.62 -13.17
N ALA A 24 -7.70 12.25 -13.76
CA ALA A 24 -7.63 12.67 -15.17
C ALA A 24 -6.60 13.80 -15.39
N ALA A 25 -6.01 13.81 -16.58
CA ALA A 25 -5.02 14.79 -17.00
C ALA A 25 -5.56 16.22 -16.91
N GLY A 26 -4.80 17.13 -16.29
CA GLY A 26 -5.17 18.55 -16.18
C GLY A 26 -6.33 18.87 -15.22
N GLN A 27 -6.91 17.88 -14.53
CA GLN A 27 -7.81 18.15 -13.41
C GLN A 27 -7.01 18.76 -12.25
N ALA A 28 -7.56 19.80 -11.62
CA ALA A 28 -7.03 20.27 -10.35
C ALA A 28 -6.99 19.09 -9.37
N SER A 29 -5.91 18.99 -8.59
CA SER A 29 -5.83 17.96 -7.56
C SER A 29 -7.09 18.01 -6.69
N PRO A 30 -7.68 16.87 -6.31
CA PRO A 30 -8.84 16.88 -5.42
C PRO A 30 -8.54 17.76 -4.19
N PRO A 31 -9.53 18.43 -3.60
CA PRO A 31 -9.26 19.25 -2.42
C PRO A 31 -8.56 18.41 -1.35
N TRP A 32 -7.63 19.01 -0.60
CA TRP A 32 -6.77 18.27 0.34
C TRP A 32 -7.57 17.53 1.43
N TRP A 33 -8.76 18.03 1.80
CA TRP A 33 -9.68 17.38 2.74
C TRP A 33 -10.44 16.20 2.13
N VAL A 34 -10.49 16.07 0.81
CA VAL A 34 -10.93 14.86 0.08
C VAL A 34 -9.71 14.02 -0.33
N GLY A 35 -8.51 14.42 0.11
CA GLY A 35 -7.29 13.67 -0.03
C GLY A 35 -6.27 14.20 -1.03
N GLY A 36 -6.68 15.00 -2.01
CA GLY A 36 -5.80 15.48 -3.08
C GLY A 36 -4.89 14.43 -3.70
N ARG A 37 -3.78 14.87 -4.30
CA ARG A 37 -2.75 13.96 -4.85
C ARG A 37 -2.04 13.15 -3.77
N LEU A 38 -2.25 13.47 -2.49
CA LEU A 38 -1.67 12.73 -1.36
C LEU A 38 -2.39 11.40 -1.14
N LEU A 39 -3.74 11.39 -1.12
CA LEU A 39 -4.53 10.15 -1.04
C LEU A 39 -4.76 9.50 -2.40
N TRP A 40 -4.54 10.25 -3.49
CA TRP A 40 -4.74 9.81 -4.87
C TRP A 40 -3.45 9.99 -5.70
N PRO A 41 -2.42 9.15 -5.47
CA PRO A 41 -1.08 9.37 -6.03
C PRO A 41 -0.99 9.12 -7.55
N PHE A 42 -1.95 8.41 -8.13
CA PHE A 42 -1.98 8.03 -9.54
C PHE A 42 -2.75 9.06 -10.37
N GLY A 43 -2.06 9.79 -11.24
CA GLY A 43 -2.68 10.72 -12.19
C GLY A 43 -2.20 10.46 -13.62
N LEU A 44 -3.06 10.61 -14.62
CA LEU A 44 -2.73 10.34 -16.03
C LEU A 44 -1.56 11.19 -16.56
N ASP A 45 -1.25 12.31 -15.90
CA ASP A 45 -0.08 13.16 -16.21
C ASP A 45 1.25 12.57 -15.66
N THR A 46 1.19 11.48 -14.91
CA THR A 46 2.37 10.86 -14.27
C THR A 46 3.18 10.10 -15.31
N HIS A 47 4.50 10.27 -15.26
CA HIS A 47 5.41 9.48 -16.07
C HIS A 47 5.42 8.04 -15.58
N THR A 48 5.04 7.10 -16.44
CA THR A 48 5.06 5.67 -16.15
C THR A 48 6.27 5.02 -16.82
N LEU A 49 6.82 3.97 -16.20
CA LEU A 49 7.94 3.21 -16.80
C LEU A 49 7.51 2.35 -17.99
N LEU A 50 6.22 2.02 -18.05
CA LEU A 50 5.63 1.23 -19.13
C LEU A 50 4.89 2.15 -20.09
N PRO A 51 4.97 1.92 -21.41
CA PRO A 51 4.22 2.71 -22.36
C PRO A 51 2.71 2.56 -22.12
N ALA A 52 1.98 3.65 -22.36
CA ALA A 52 0.53 3.62 -22.33
C ALA A 52 -0.01 2.56 -23.31
N GLY A 53 -0.89 1.68 -22.83
CA GLY A 53 -1.41 0.57 -23.62
C GLY A 53 -1.84 -0.62 -22.77
N GLY A 54 -2.06 -1.77 -23.42
CA GLY A 54 -2.63 -2.95 -22.80
C GLY A 54 -1.85 -3.51 -21.61
N VAL A 55 -0.51 -3.45 -21.66
CA VAL A 55 0.35 -3.96 -20.57
C VAL A 55 0.20 -3.12 -19.30
N LEU A 56 0.34 -1.78 -19.40
CA LEU A 56 0.13 -0.87 -18.27
C LEU A 56 -1.31 -0.97 -17.74
N GLY A 57 -2.29 -1.04 -18.64
CA GLY A 57 -3.71 -1.18 -18.32
C GLY A 57 -4.07 -2.51 -17.64
N THR A 58 -3.26 -3.55 -17.79
CA THR A 58 -3.45 -4.85 -17.13
C THR A 58 -2.68 -4.92 -15.81
N LEU A 59 -1.42 -4.47 -15.80
CA LEU A 59 -0.57 -4.56 -14.61
C LEU A 59 -1.00 -3.60 -13.49
N THR A 60 -1.44 -2.39 -13.83
CA THR A 60 -1.89 -1.41 -12.83
C THR A 60 -3.04 -1.95 -11.96
N PRO A 61 -4.17 -2.41 -12.52
CA PRO A 61 -5.25 -2.96 -11.71
C PRO A 61 -4.84 -4.26 -11.01
N LEU A 62 -4.04 -5.12 -11.66
CA LEU A 62 -3.60 -6.37 -11.07
C LEU A 62 -2.76 -6.13 -9.80
N LEU A 63 -1.76 -5.24 -9.87
CA LEU A 63 -0.92 -4.90 -8.73
C LEU A 63 -1.70 -4.15 -7.64
N GLY A 64 -2.57 -3.21 -8.02
CA GLY A 64 -3.42 -2.47 -7.09
C GLY A 64 -4.37 -3.39 -6.31
N ILE A 65 -5.09 -4.28 -7.00
CA ILE A 65 -6.01 -5.25 -6.38
C ILE A 65 -5.25 -6.27 -5.54
N ALA A 66 -4.12 -6.80 -6.05
CA ALA A 66 -3.32 -7.78 -5.33
C ALA A 66 -2.79 -7.19 -4.02
N SER A 67 -2.16 -6.01 -4.08
CA SER A 67 -1.67 -5.28 -2.91
C SER A 67 -2.80 -5.03 -1.90
N ALA A 68 -3.91 -4.45 -2.35
CA ALA A 68 -5.04 -4.12 -1.48
C ALA A 68 -5.66 -5.37 -0.83
N THR A 69 -5.83 -6.44 -1.60
CA THR A 69 -6.36 -7.72 -1.08
C THR A 69 -5.44 -8.29 -0.01
N LEU A 70 -4.13 -8.29 -0.23
CA LEU A 70 -3.14 -8.77 0.73
C LEU A 70 -3.16 -7.95 2.03
N PHE A 71 -3.28 -6.62 1.94
CA PHE A 71 -3.42 -5.77 3.12
C PHE A 71 -4.76 -5.95 3.85
N LEU A 72 -5.86 -6.17 3.14
CA LEU A 72 -7.16 -6.52 3.75
C LEU A 72 -7.10 -7.86 4.48
N LEU A 73 -6.48 -8.87 3.88
CA LEU A 73 -6.26 -10.17 4.52
C LEU A 73 -5.33 -10.05 5.73
N ALA A 74 -4.28 -9.22 5.66
CA ALA A 74 -3.42 -8.91 6.79
C ALA A 74 -4.22 -8.25 7.93
N ALA A 75 -5.13 -7.32 7.61
CA ALA A 75 -6.00 -6.70 8.61
C ALA A 75 -6.94 -7.76 9.24
N GLY A 76 -7.47 -8.67 8.44
CA GLY A 76 -8.22 -9.84 8.92
C GLY A 76 -7.40 -10.72 9.86
N ALA A 77 -6.11 -10.94 9.57
CA ALA A 77 -5.21 -11.72 10.43
C ALA A 77 -4.97 -11.04 11.78
N VAL A 78 -4.81 -9.71 11.80
CA VAL A 78 -4.67 -8.92 13.04
C VAL A 78 -5.95 -8.96 13.89
N LEU A 79 -7.11 -9.02 13.23
CA LEU A 79 -8.42 -9.11 13.89
C LEU A 79 -8.83 -10.54 14.24
N HIS A 80 -8.08 -11.56 13.81
CA HIS A 80 -8.44 -12.98 13.88
C HIS A 80 -9.76 -13.31 13.15
N TRP A 81 -10.10 -12.54 12.12
CA TRP A 81 -11.31 -12.67 11.34
C TRP A 81 -11.04 -13.50 10.10
N VAL A 82 -11.03 -14.84 10.25
CA VAL A 82 -10.83 -15.86 9.20
C VAL A 82 -9.37 -16.14 8.83
N VAL A 83 -8.50 -15.12 8.78
CA VAL A 83 -7.12 -15.31 8.31
C VAL A 83 -6.19 -15.75 9.46
N PRO A 84 -5.38 -16.81 9.29
CA PRO A 84 -4.44 -17.25 10.33
C PRO A 84 -3.38 -16.20 10.66
N ALA A 85 -3.10 -15.99 11.96
CA ALA A 85 -2.15 -14.99 12.41
C ALA A 85 -0.72 -15.24 11.89
N GLN A 86 -0.34 -16.50 11.67
CA GLN A 86 0.98 -16.85 11.12
C GLN A 86 1.19 -16.34 9.68
N TRP A 87 0.13 -16.01 8.95
CA TRP A 87 0.24 -15.47 7.58
C TRP A 87 0.53 -13.97 7.55
N LEU A 88 0.39 -13.27 8.68
CA LEU A 88 0.51 -11.81 8.74
C LEU A 88 1.80 -11.30 8.10
N ALA A 89 2.94 -11.93 8.42
CA ALA A 89 4.24 -11.54 7.88
C ALA A 89 4.28 -11.67 6.35
N ALA A 90 3.85 -12.82 5.81
CA ALA A 90 3.83 -13.05 4.38
C ALA A 90 2.87 -12.10 3.66
N LEU A 91 1.67 -11.87 4.22
CA LEU A 91 0.67 -10.98 3.64
C LEU A 91 1.16 -9.53 3.58
N VAL A 92 1.76 -9.02 4.66
CA VAL A 92 2.31 -7.66 4.70
C VAL A 92 3.47 -7.51 3.72
N LEU A 93 4.41 -8.46 3.69
CA LEU A 93 5.57 -8.40 2.80
C LEU A 93 5.17 -8.51 1.33
N SER A 94 4.28 -9.44 0.97
CA SER A 94 3.80 -9.59 -0.41
C SER A 94 2.94 -8.40 -0.83
N GLY A 95 2.10 -7.86 0.06
CA GLY A 95 1.31 -6.66 -0.20
C GLY A 95 2.20 -5.44 -0.46
N ALA A 96 3.19 -5.22 0.41
CA ALA A 96 4.19 -4.17 0.24
C ALA A 96 5.01 -4.36 -1.03
N ALA A 97 5.40 -5.58 -1.39
CA ALA A 97 6.13 -5.84 -2.64
C ALA A 97 5.29 -5.48 -3.88
N ALA A 98 4.00 -5.85 -3.90
CA ALA A 98 3.08 -5.48 -4.96
C ALA A 98 2.83 -3.97 -5.03
N SER A 99 2.68 -3.32 -3.87
CA SER A 99 2.57 -1.86 -3.72
C SER A 99 3.81 -1.16 -4.28
N VAL A 100 5.02 -1.57 -3.88
CA VAL A 100 6.29 -1.03 -4.37
C VAL A 100 6.39 -1.21 -5.88
N ALA A 101 6.07 -2.38 -6.42
CA ALA A 101 6.09 -2.62 -7.87
C ALA A 101 5.13 -1.66 -8.60
N LEU A 102 3.94 -1.42 -8.05
CA LEU A 102 2.98 -0.46 -8.59
C LEU A 102 3.53 0.98 -8.57
N GLN A 103 4.16 1.40 -7.47
CA GLN A 103 4.78 2.72 -7.34
C GLN A 103 5.99 2.91 -8.27
N VAL A 104 6.74 1.83 -8.52
CA VAL A 104 7.85 1.85 -9.48
C VAL A 104 7.30 2.03 -10.90
N VAL A 105 6.23 1.33 -11.26
CA VAL A 105 5.55 1.51 -12.56
C VAL A 105 5.03 2.94 -12.72
N TRP A 106 4.47 3.50 -11.65
CA TRP A 106 3.91 4.86 -11.59
C TRP A 106 4.86 5.83 -10.87
N PHE A 107 6.00 6.12 -11.48
CA PHE A 107 7.03 6.94 -10.86
C PHE A 107 6.55 8.39 -10.63
N SER A 108 6.19 8.69 -9.38
CA SER A 108 5.53 9.93 -8.97
C SER A 108 6.10 10.45 -7.67
N PRO A 109 6.23 11.78 -7.47
CA PRO A 109 6.53 12.35 -6.14
C PRO A 109 5.54 11.91 -5.06
N TRP A 110 4.30 11.57 -5.46
CA TRP A 110 3.25 11.12 -4.54
C TRP A 110 3.36 9.65 -4.15
N ALA A 111 4.28 8.90 -4.76
CA ALA A 111 4.64 7.54 -4.33
C ALA A 111 5.27 7.52 -2.93
N VAL A 112 5.73 8.67 -2.41
CA VAL A 112 6.34 8.75 -1.08
C VAL A 112 5.38 8.27 0.01
N LEU A 113 4.10 8.65 -0.02
CA LEU A 113 3.15 8.23 1.01
C LEU A 113 2.92 6.70 1.04
N PRO A 114 2.56 6.03 -0.08
CA PRO A 114 2.41 4.58 -0.07
C PRO A 114 3.69 3.86 0.32
N LEU A 115 4.86 4.32 -0.15
CA LEU A 115 6.15 3.72 0.23
C LEU A 115 6.47 3.90 1.72
N LEU A 116 6.17 5.05 2.31
CA LEU A 116 6.32 5.28 3.75
C LEU A 116 5.40 4.36 4.55
N LEU A 117 4.18 4.16 4.08
CA LEU A 117 3.20 3.30 4.73
C LEU A 117 3.63 1.83 4.67
N ASP A 118 4.10 1.37 3.50
CA ASP A 118 4.70 0.04 3.33
C ASP A 118 5.89 -0.14 4.27
N GLY A 119 6.80 0.84 4.29
CA GLY A 119 7.95 0.86 5.18
C GLY A 119 7.56 0.79 6.65
N LEU A 120 6.54 1.53 7.08
CA LEU A 120 6.05 1.53 8.45
C LEU A 120 5.39 0.20 8.84
N LEU A 121 4.63 -0.42 7.93
CA LEU A 121 4.01 -1.73 8.13
C LEU A 121 5.07 -2.84 8.25
N VAL A 122 6.05 -2.84 7.34
CA VAL A 122 7.18 -3.78 7.36
C VAL A 122 8.04 -3.55 8.61
N TRP A 123 8.34 -2.29 8.95
CA TRP A 123 9.05 -1.95 10.17
C TRP A 123 8.30 -2.42 11.41
N GLY A 124 6.97 -2.23 11.49
CA GLY A 124 6.16 -2.71 12.61
C GLY A 124 6.22 -4.23 12.79
N LEU A 125 6.30 -4.97 11.68
CA LEU A 125 6.43 -6.43 11.68
C LEU A 125 7.77 -6.90 12.28
N PHE A 126 8.87 -6.19 11.98
CA PHE A 126 10.21 -6.59 12.45
C PHE A 126 10.61 -5.91 13.77
N GLY A 127 10.22 -4.66 14.02
CA GLY A 127 10.50 -3.93 15.25
C GLY A 127 9.88 -4.60 16.48
N SER A 128 8.76 -5.32 16.31
CA SER A 128 8.16 -6.15 17.37
C SER A 128 8.93 -7.45 17.65
N ARG A 129 9.85 -7.87 16.77
CA ARG A 129 10.74 -9.03 16.94
C ARG A 129 12.13 -8.67 17.49
N VAL A 130 12.48 -7.38 17.57
CA VAL A 130 13.80 -6.87 17.97
C VAL A 130 13.81 -6.44 19.46
N VAL A 131 12.89 -6.92 20.29
CA VAL A 131 13.11 -6.85 21.75
C VAL A 131 14.29 -7.78 22.06
N PRO A 132 15.45 -7.26 22.53
CA PRO A 132 16.57 -8.11 22.88
C PRO A 132 16.10 -9.06 23.98
N VAL A 133 16.14 -10.37 23.72
CA VAL A 133 16.07 -11.38 24.76
C VAL A 133 17.30 -11.19 25.63
N GLY A 134 17.12 -10.51 26.77
CA GLY A 134 18.15 -10.38 27.80
C GLY A 134 18.39 -8.96 28.30
N VAL A 135 17.47 -8.42 29.10
CA VAL A 135 17.83 -7.58 30.25
C VAL A 135 16.90 -7.95 31.41
N HIS A 136 17.13 -9.14 31.96
CA HIS A 136 16.87 -9.41 33.37
C HIS A 136 18.24 -9.68 34.00
N GLY A 137 18.74 -8.67 34.70
CA GLY A 137 19.91 -8.67 35.56
C GLY A 137 19.72 -7.56 36.57
#